data_AF-A0A5E6MA09-F1
#
_entry.id   AF-A0A5E6MA09-F1
#
_cell.length_a   1.000
_cell.length_b   1.000
_cell.length_c   1.000
_cell.angle_alpha   90.00
_cell.angle_beta   90.00
_cell.angle_gamma   90.00
#
_symmetry.space_group_name_H-M   'P 1'
#
loop_
_entity.id
_entity.type
_entity.pdbx_description
1 polymer ?
#
loop_
_entity_poly.entity_id
_entity_poly.type
_entity_poly.pdbx_seq_one_letter_code
_entity_poly.pdbx_strand_id
1 'polypeptide(L)'
;MGMDDEVELEGPPAFTYGQKVMSRKHIRNDGTFPGKEIGEILIKKGEMGMVTSIGTFLQRFYIYGVDFYERGYVVGMKGKELDPVPEESPGRTEAEASHG
;
A
#
# COMPACT_ATOMS: atom_id res chain seq x y z
N MET A 1 -2.84 -0.37 34.77
CA MET A 1 -2.52 0.62 33.72
C MET A 1 -1.49 -0.03 32.82
N GLY A 2 -1.94 -0.66 31.73
CA GLY A 2 -1.10 -1.50 30.88
C GLY A 2 -1.53 -1.35 29.44
N MET A 3 -0.86 -0.42 28.76
CA MET A 3 -0.76 -0.22 27.31
C MET A 3 -1.88 -0.83 26.46
N ASP A 4 -2.88 -0.01 26.16
CA ASP A 4 -3.70 -0.08 24.95
C ASP A 4 -2.79 -0.01 23.70
N ASP A 5 -2.10 -1.11 23.40
CA ASP A 5 -1.36 -1.32 22.16
C ASP A 5 -2.41 -1.58 21.07
N GLU A 6 -2.96 -0.47 20.54
CA GLU A 6 -3.94 -0.35 19.46
C GLU A 6 -3.92 -1.56 18.51
N VAL A 7 -4.85 -2.49 18.73
CA VAL A 7 -4.99 -3.68 17.88
C VAL A 7 -5.67 -3.22 16.60
N GLU A 8 -4.90 -2.98 15.53
CA GLU A 8 -5.43 -2.55 14.22
C GLU A 8 -6.25 -3.65 13.51
N LEU A 9 -6.44 -4.83 14.13
CA LEU A 9 -7.27 -5.94 13.63
C LEU A 9 -8.70 -5.95 14.19
N GLU A 10 -9.12 -4.92 14.95
CA GLU A 10 -10.49 -4.85 15.50
C GLU A 10 -11.58 -4.58 14.45
N GLY A 11 -11.19 -4.32 13.18
CA GLY A 11 -12.10 -4.06 12.07
C GLY A 11 -11.57 -4.59 10.73
N PRO A 12 -12.30 -4.39 9.63
CA PRO A 12 -11.83 -4.76 8.29
C PRO A 12 -10.56 -3.99 7.92
N PRO A 13 -9.74 -4.52 6.99
CA PRO A 13 -8.57 -3.80 6.49
C PRO A 13 -8.99 -2.46 5.88
N ALA A 14 -8.21 -1.42 6.16
CA ALA A 14 -8.43 -0.06 5.69
C ALA A 14 -8.31 0.07 4.16
N PHE A 15 -7.55 -0.82 3.52
CA PHE A 15 -7.33 -0.83 2.08
C PHE A 15 -7.65 -2.22 1.52
N THR A 16 -8.07 -2.26 0.25
CA THR A 16 -8.39 -3.52 -0.46
C THR A 16 -7.35 -3.84 -1.51
N TYR A 17 -7.26 -5.12 -1.90
CA TYR A 17 -6.46 -5.54 -3.05
C TYR A 17 -6.84 -4.73 -4.29
N GLY A 18 -5.85 -4.30 -5.07
CA GLY A 18 -6.00 -3.47 -6.26
C GLY A 18 -6.18 -1.98 -5.98
N GLN A 19 -6.34 -1.56 -4.73
CA GLN A 19 -6.53 -0.15 -4.40
C GLN A 19 -5.23 0.63 -4.59
N LYS A 20 -5.34 1.80 -5.24
CA LYS A 20 -4.24 2.76 -5.36
C LYS A 20 -4.03 3.48 -4.03
N VAL A 21 -2.78 3.54 -3.61
CA VAL A 21 -2.37 4.17 -2.35
C VAL A 21 -1.14 5.02 -2.57
N MET A 22 -0.95 6.00 -1.68
CA MET A 22 0.21 6.88 -1.67
C MET A 22 0.95 6.76 -0.35
N SER A 23 2.27 6.71 -0.41
CA SER A 23 3.09 6.69 0.80
C SER A 23 3.06 8.04 1.52
N ARG A 24 2.64 8.04 2.79
CA ARG A 24 2.61 9.24 3.63
C ARG A 24 3.98 9.67 4.14
N LYS A 25 4.96 8.75 4.11
CA LYS A 25 6.28 8.91 4.74
C LYS A 25 7.38 8.31 3.86
N HIS A 26 8.63 8.63 4.17
CA HIS A 26 9.76 7.94 3.58
C HIS A 26 9.87 6.55 4.22
N ILE A 27 9.91 5.51 3.41
CA ILE A 27 10.05 4.13 3.88
C ILE A 27 11.50 3.71 3.71
N ARG A 28 12.08 3.29 4.81
CA ARG A 28 13.46 2.81 4.87
C ARG A 28 13.46 1.29 5.01
N ASN A 29 14.47 0.66 4.43
CA ASN A 29 14.66 -0.77 4.60
C ASN A 29 15.01 -1.08 6.07
N ASP A 30 14.19 -1.86 6.74
CA ASP A 30 14.46 -2.32 8.11
C ASP A 30 15.30 -3.62 8.14
N GLY A 31 15.74 -4.09 6.97
CA GLY A 31 16.49 -5.34 6.79
C GLY A 31 15.68 -6.49 6.20
N THR A 32 14.40 -6.24 5.87
CA THR A 32 13.50 -7.24 5.26
C THR A 32 13.48 -7.18 3.73
N PHE A 33 13.92 -6.06 3.13
CA PHE A 33 13.97 -5.91 1.69
C PHE A 33 15.33 -6.40 1.14
N PRO A 34 15.35 -7.35 0.18
CA PRO A 34 16.58 -7.95 -0.32
C PRO A 34 17.37 -6.99 -1.21
N GLY A 35 18.70 -7.07 -1.12
CA GLY A 35 19.61 -6.33 -2.02
C GLY A 35 19.72 -4.83 -1.75
N LYS A 36 19.25 -4.37 -0.59
CA LYS A 36 19.29 -2.96 -0.16
C LYS A 36 19.85 -2.86 1.25
N GLU A 37 20.59 -1.80 1.54
CA GLU A 37 21.18 -1.60 2.87
C GLU A 37 20.10 -1.22 3.90
N ILE A 38 20.31 -1.60 5.17
CA ILE A 38 19.45 -1.19 6.27
C ILE A 38 19.50 0.34 6.38
N GLY A 39 18.33 0.98 6.46
CA GLY A 39 18.19 2.44 6.51
C GLY A 39 18.10 3.11 5.14
N GLU A 40 18.36 2.40 4.03
CA GLU A 40 18.21 2.96 2.69
C GLU A 40 16.74 3.28 2.38
N ILE A 41 16.49 4.42 1.73
CA ILE A 41 15.13 4.84 1.37
C ILE A 41 14.65 4.03 0.17
N LEU A 42 13.74 3.10 0.42
CA LEU A 42 13.07 2.31 -0.62
C LEU A 42 12.06 3.18 -1.37
N ILE A 43 11.17 3.84 -0.61
CA ILE A 43 10.03 4.61 -1.13
C ILE A 43 10.09 6.03 -0.56
N LYS A 44 9.87 7.04 -1.41
CA LYS A 44 9.78 8.43 -0.96
C LYS A 44 8.34 8.79 -0.57
N LYS A 45 8.22 9.80 0.31
CA LYS A 45 6.91 10.38 0.62
C LYS A 45 6.27 10.89 -0.68
N GLY A 46 4.99 10.58 -0.88
CA GLY A 46 4.21 10.99 -2.05
C GLY A 46 4.27 10.02 -3.22
N GLU A 47 5.08 8.97 -3.16
CA GLU A 47 5.07 7.95 -4.21
C GLU A 47 3.82 7.08 -4.12
N MET A 48 3.32 6.71 -5.30
CA MET A 48 2.10 5.95 -5.47
C MET A 48 2.40 4.50 -5.79
N GLY A 49 1.53 3.62 -5.32
CA GLY A 49 1.57 2.20 -5.60
C GLY A 49 0.20 1.57 -5.51
N MET A 50 0.15 0.26 -5.66
CA MET A 50 -1.08 -0.52 -5.64
C MET A 50 -0.98 -1.62 -4.60
N VAL A 51 -2.04 -1.82 -3.82
CA VAL A 51 -2.10 -2.92 -2.85
C VAL A 51 -2.19 -4.25 -3.60
N THR A 52 -1.19 -5.11 -3.44
CA THR A 52 -1.10 -6.45 -4.06
C THR A 52 -1.20 -7.58 -3.06
N SER A 53 -1.15 -7.31 -1.75
CA SER A 53 -1.38 -8.32 -0.72
C SER A 53 -1.83 -7.67 0.58
N ILE A 54 -2.64 -8.38 1.36
CA ILE A 54 -3.06 -7.98 2.70
C ILE A 54 -2.73 -9.13 3.64
N GLY A 55 -1.74 -8.91 4.48
CA GLY A 55 -1.32 -9.85 5.52
C GLY A 55 -1.50 -9.25 6.91
N THR A 56 -1.02 -9.98 7.91
CA THR A 56 -1.01 -9.52 9.30
C THR A 56 0.35 -9.72 9.93
N PHE A 57 0.79 -8.80 10.79
CA PHE A 57 1.99 -8.94 11.60
C PHE A 57 1.64 -9.13 13.07
N LEU A 58 2.23 -10.15 13.70
CA LEU A 58 1.99 -10.54 15.11
C LEU A 58 0.51 -10.70 15.49
N GLN A 59 -0.38 -10.90 14.51
CA GLN A 59 -1.83 -10.87 14.69
C GLN A 59 -2.32 -9.60 15.40
N ARG A 60 -1.65 -8.46 15.17
CA ARG A 60 -1.99 -7.15 15.75
C ARG A 60 -2.15 -6.05 14.71
N PHE A 61 -1.47 -6.17 13.58
CA PHE A 61 -1.45 -5.13 12.55
C PHE A 61 -1.75 -5.70 11.18
N TYR A 62 -2.55 -5.00 10.38
CA TYR A 62 -2.59 -5.24 8.94
C TYR A 62 -1.29 -4.76 8.28
N ILE A 63 -0.74 -5.59 7.41
CA ILE A 63 0.39 -5.26 6.55
C ILE A 63 -0.06 -5.32 5.10
N TYR A 64 0.04 -4.19 4.42
CA TYR A 64 -0.29 -4.06 3.01
C TYR A 64 0.99 -4.23 2.20
N GLY A 65 1.05 -5.28 1.39
CA GLY A 65 2.05 -5.37 0.32
C GLY A 65 1.65 -4.38 -0.77
N VAL A 66 2.46 -3.37 -0.99
CA VAL A 66 2.22 -2.33 -1.99
C VAL A 66 3.27 -2.44 -3.08
N ASP A 67 2.82 -2.62 -4.32
CA ASP A 67 3.66 -2.55 -5.52
C ASP A 67 3.83 -1.09 -5.96
N PHE A 68 5.03 -0.58 -5.80
CA PHE A 68 5.46 0.71 -6.32
C PHE A 68 6.05 0.49 -7.71
N TYR A 69 5.17 0.36 -8.70
CA TYR A 69 5.51 0.02 -10.09
C TYR A 69 6.55 0.95 -10.73
N GLU A 70 6.58 2.25 -10.37
CA GLU A 70 7.60 3.18 -10.87
C GLU A 70 9.02 2.84 -10.39
N ARG A 71 9.13 2.16 -9.24
CA ARG A 71 10.40 1.69 -8.67
C ARG A 71 10.68 0.22 -8.94
N GLY A 72 9.63 -0.55 -9.27
CA GLY A 72 9.69 -2.01 -9.34
C GLY A 72 9.87 -2.67 -7.97
N TYR A 73 9.40 -2.03 -6.89
CA TYR A 73 9.55 -2.53 -5.53
C TYR A 73 8.20 -2.90 -4.93
N VAL A 74 8.13 -4.07 -4.29
CA VAL A 74 7.00 -4.46 -3.44
C VAL A 74 7.42 -4.32 -1.99
N VAL A 75 6.73 -3.45 -1.24
CA VAL A 75 7.07 -3.13 0.15
C VAL A 75 5.86 -3.36 1.05
N GLY A 76 6.07 -4.07 2.16
CA GLY A 76 5.07 -4.22 3.22
C GLY A 76 4.96 -2.97 4.07
N MET A 77 3.77 -2.39 4.20
CA MET A 77 3.52 -1.13 4.90
C MET A 77 2.32 -1.25 5.84
N LYS A 78 2.32 -0.54 6.98
CA LYS A 78 1.13 -0.45 7.84
C LYS A 78 0.13 0.52 7.26
N GLY A 79 -1.15 0.36 7.64
CA GLY A 79 -2.23 1.21 7.14
C GLY A 79 -1.99 2.70 7.40
N LYS A 80 -1.50 3.05 8.61
CA LYS A 80 -1.14 4.43 8.99
C LYS A 80 -0.02 5.08 8.16
N GLU A 81 0.68 4.31 7.32
CA GLU A 81 1.74 4.80 6.45
C GLU A 81 1.23 5.13 5.04
N LEU A 82 -0.05 4.83 4.75
CA LEU A 82 -0.67 4.94 3.44
C LEU A 82 -1.84 5.94 3.47
N ASP A 83 -2.03 6.65 2.36
CA ASP A 83 -3.24 7.42 2.06
C ASP A 83 -3.94 6.79 0.85
N PRO A 84 -5.29 6.68 0.87
CA PRO A 84 -6.02 6.21 -0.31
C PRO A 84 -5.89 7.25 -1.43
N VAL A 85 -5.60 6.77 -2.63
CA VAL A 85 -5.64 7.62 -3.83
C VAL A 85 -7.00 7.40 -4.47
N PRO A 86 -7.79 8.47 -4.73
CA PRO A 86 -9.05 8.32 -5.41
C PRO A 86 -8.81 7.63 -6.75
N GLU A 87 -9.55 6.56 -7.01
CA GLU A 87 -9.57 5.97 -8.33
C GLU A 87 -10.27 6.97 -9.24
N GLU A 88 -9.50 7.63 -10.10
CA GLU A 88 -10.06 8.26 -11.29
C GLU A 88 -10.74 7.14 -12.06
N SER A 89 -12.07 7.07 -11.92
CA SER A 89 -12.89 6.16 -12.71
C SER A 89 -12.45 6.37 -14.16
N PRO A 90 -11.95 5.34 -14.88
CA PRO A 90 -11.79 5.50 -16.31
C PRO A 90 -13.19 5.84 -16.81
N GLY A 91 -13.37 7.11 -17.19
CA GLY A 91 -14.58 7.57 -17.82
C GLY A 91 -14.91 6.56 -18.88
N ARG A 92 -16.14 6.05 -18.83
CA ARG A 92 -16.74 5.25 -19.88
C ARG A 92 -16.38 5.90 -21.22
N THR A 93 -15.38 5.38 -21.94
CA THR A 93 -15.18 5.74 -23.34
C THR A 93 -16.28 5.01 -24.10
N GLU A 94 -17.41 5.69 -24.24
CA GLU A 94 -18.31 5.44 -25.35
C GLU A 94 -17.53 5.74 -26.64
N ALA A 95 -17.32 4.70 -27.44
CA ALA A 95 -17.05 4.84 -28.86
C ALA A 95 -17.86 3.74 -29.55
N GLU A 96 -19.03 4.16 -30.03
CA GLU A 96 -19.88 3.42 -30.94
C GLU A 96 -19.13 3.11 -32.25
N ALA A 97 -19.31 1.90 -32.79
CA ALA A 97 -19.11 1.62 -34.21
C ALA A 97 -19.87 0.35 -34.64
N SER A 98 -21.12 0.56 -35.07
CA SER A 98 -21.84 -0.08 -36.17
C SER A 98 -21.21 -1.31 -36.88
N HIS A 99 -21.90 -2.46 -36.82
CA HIS A 99 -22.08 -3.45 -37.91
C HIS A 99 -22.92 -4.63 -37.35
N GLY A 100 -24.05 -5.08 -37.89
CA GLY A 100 -24.87 -4.77 -39.05
C GLY A 100 -26.13 -5.66 -38.98
#